data_AF-A0A8D8QLC4-F1
#
_entry.id   AF-A0A8D8QLC4-F1
#
_cell.length_a   1.000
_cell.length_b   1.000
_cell.length_c   1.000
_cell.angle_alpha   90.00
_cell.angle_beta   90.00
_cell.angle_gamma   90.00
#
_symmetry.space_group_name_H-M   'P 1'
#
loop_
_entity.id
_entity.type
_entity.pdbx_description
1 polymer ?
#
loop_
_entity_poly.entity_id
_entity_poly.type
_entity_poly.pdbx_seq_one_letter_code
_entity_poly.pdbx_strand_id
1 'polypeptide(L)'
;MTACIPCSSRIAPEDLDRWTDNIQNVLMADEGRGRSSHQKAEACAKFKRDARALVEYADENINFNVHQMTLLYAALDKDLEDLHNALARTLSSTSHLLDNEYVIFRKYLLKQKLSLHKKHGHSSGKLSPTSQAAKDRQNEGLHAKHHHHHGIGSAK
;
A
#
# COMPACT_ATOMS: atom_id res chain seq x y z
N MET A 1 -41.42 -12.47 -27.44
CA MET A 1 -40.16 -13.23 -27.54
C MET A 1 -39.11 -12.27 -28.07
N THR A 2 -38.27 -11.70 -27.21
CA THR A 2 -37.17 -10.80 -27.62
C THR A 2 -36.01 -11.65 -28.11
N ALA A 3 -35.79 -11.69 -29.42
CA ALA A 3 -34.66 -12.37 -30.03
C ALA A 3 -33.36 -11.67 -29.62
N CYS A 4 -32.38 -12.42 -29.11
CA CYS A 4 -31.04 -11.90 -28.87
C CYS A 4 -30.43 -11.45 -30.20
N ILE A 5 -29.90 -10.23 -30.24
CA ILE A 5 -29.18 -9.70 -31.40
C ILE A 5 -27.82 -10.42 -31.47
N PRO A 6 -27.45 -11.00 -32.62
CA PRO A 6 -26.16 -11.66 -32.77
C PRO A 6 -25.03 -10.67 -32.46
N CYS A 7 -24.13 -11.01 -31.52
CA CYS A 7 -22.99 -10.16 -31.16
C CYS A 7 -22.04 -9.85 -32.34
N SER A 8 -22.20 -10.55 -33.45
CA SER A 8 -21.38 -10.50 -34.67
C SER A 8 -22.03 -9.77 -35.86
N SER A 9 -23.21 -9.16 -35.73
CA SER A 9 -23.72 -8.29 -36.79
C SER A 9 -22.86 -7.02 -36.90
N ARG A 10 -22.39 -6.71 -38.12
CA ARG A 10 -21.69 -5.45 -38.41
C ARG A 10 -22.64 -4.28 -38.14
N ILE A 11 -22.17 -3.31 -37.36
CA ILE A 11 -22.85 -2.02 -37.21
C ILE A 11 -22.55 -1.22 -38.47
N ALA A 12 -23.58 -0.63 -39.08
CA ALA A 12 -23.38 0.29 -40.20
C ALA A 12 -22.58 1.51 -39.70
N PRO A 13 -21.57 2.01 -40.44
CA PRO A 13 -20.76 3.15 -40.00
C PRO A 13 -21.60 4.37 -39.58
N GLU A 14 -22.71 4.62 -40.28
CA GLU A 14 -23.63 5.74 -40.01
C GLU A 14 -24.40 5.57 -38.69
N ASP A 15 -24.73 4.33 -38.35
CA ASP A 15 -25.36 4.01 -37.07
C ASP A 15 -24.34 4.11 -35.93
N LEU A 16 -23.09 3.73 -36.18
CA LEU A 16 -22.00 3.86 -35.21
C LEU A 16 -21.74 5.33 -34.88
N ASP A 17 -21.55 6.19 -35.90
CA ASP A 17 -21.33 7.63 -35.71
C ASP A 17 -22.48 8.26 -34.92
N ARG A 18 -23.72 8.00 -35.35
CA ARG A 18 -24.93 8.48 -34.65
C ARG A 18 -25.01 8.01 -33.21
N TRP A 19 -24.66 6.75 -32.94
CA TRP A 19 -24.67 6.17 -31.60
C TRP A 19 -23.57 6.74 -30.71
N THR A 20 -22.40 7.06 -31.28
CA THR A 20 -21.29 7.64 -30.52
C THR A 20 -21.47 9.12 -30.19
N ASP A 21 -22.28 9.85 -30.95
CA ASP A 21 -22.53 11.27 -30.70
C ASP A 21 -23.31 11.54 -29.39
N ASN A 22 -24.24 10.64 -29.02
CA ASN A 22 -25.09 10.82 -27.84
C ASN A 22 -25.63 9.49 -27.32
N ILE A 23 -25.50 9.26 -26.01
CA ILE A 23 -26.04 8.07 -25.35
C ILE A 23 -27.55 7.87 -25.57
N GLN A 24 -28.31 8.96 -25.72
CA GLN A 24 -29.75 8.87 -26.03
C GLN A 24 -30.00 8.20 -27.39
N ASN A 25 -29.10 8.35 -28.36
CA ASN A 25 -29.23 7.70 -29.66
C ASN A 25 -29.05 6.17 -29.55
N VAL A 26 -28.16 5.72 -28.66
CA VAL A 26 -27.99 4.29 -28.31
C VAL A 26 -29.24 3.78 -27.61
N LEU A 27 -29.76 4.54 -26.64
CA LEU A 27 -30.89 4.13 -25.83
C LEU A 27 -32.21 4.10 -26.61
N MET A 28 -32.37 4.93 -27.64
CA MET A 28 -33.59 4.95 -28.45
C MET A 28 -33.60 3.89 -29.55
N ALA A 29 -32.43 3.48 -30.06
CA ALA A 29 -32.32 2.40 -31.05
C ALA A 29 -32.46 1.02 -30.39
N ASP A 30 -33.32 0.15 -30.92
CA ASP A 30 -33.50 -1.21 -30.40
C ASP A 30 -32.18 -2.00 -30.40
N GLU A 31 -31.39 -1.86 -31.47
CA GLU A 31 -30.10 -2.51 -31.58
C GLU A 31 -29.05 -1.93 -30.63
N GLY A 32 -28.99 -0.60 -30.51
CA GLY A 32 -28.09 0.09 -29.57
C GLY A 32 -28.36 -0.30 -28.12
N ARG A 33 -29.64 -0.30 -27.72
CA ARG A 33 -30.10 -0.73 -26.39
C ARG A 33 -29.78 -2.20 -26.13
N GLY A 34 -30.04 -3.08 -27.10
CA GLY A 34 -29.73 -4.50 -26.97
C GLY A 34 -28.24 -4.75 -26.75
N ARG A 35 -27.38 -4.10 -27.52
CA ARG A 35 -25.92 -4.22 -27.41
C ARG A 35 -25.38 -3.62 -26.11
N SER A 36 -25.85 -2.45 -25.70
CA SER A 36 -25.47 -1.82 -24.43
C SER A 36 -25.87 -2.70 -23.24
N SER A 37 -27.08 -3.26 -23.24
CA SER A 37 -27.54 -4.18 -22.20
C SER A 37 -26.72 -5.46 -22.17
N HIS A 38 -26.39 -6.04 -23.33
CA HIS A 38 -25.53 -7.22 -23.40
C HIS A 38 -24.15 -6.94 -22.83
N GLN A 39 -23.51 -5.83 -23.25
CA GLN A 39 -22.18 -5.46 -22.79
C GLN A 39 -22.16 -5.22 -21.27
N LYS A 40 -23.21 -4.59 -20.72
CA LYS A 40 -23.37 -4.43 -19.28
C LYS A 40 -23.49 -5.78 -18.58
N ALA A 41 -24.33 -6.69 -19.09
CA ALA A 41 -24.51 -8.02 -18.52
C ALA A 41 -23.20 -8.85 -18.54
N GLU A 42 -22.44 -8.78 -19.62
CA GLU A 42 -21.14 -9.43 -19.75
C GLU A 42 -20.12 -8.86 -18.77
N ALA A 43 -20.03 -7.53 -18.64
CA ALA A 43 -19.18 -6.88 -17.65
C ALA A 43 -19.56 -7.29 -16.21
N CYS A 44 -20.86 -7.37 -15.90
CA CYS A 44 -21.37 -7.82 -14.61
C CYS A 44 -20.96 -9.27 -14.31
N ALA A 45 -21.13 -10.17 -15.29
CA ALA A 45 -20.76 -11.57 -15.17
C ALA A 45 -19.25 -11.74 -15.00
N LYS A 46 -18.45 -10.97 -15.76
CA LYS A 46 -16.99 -10.94 -15.63
C LYS A 46 -16.57 -10.48 -14.24
N PHE A 47 -17.12 -9.37 -13.74
CA PHE A 47 -16.81 -8.87 -12.41
C PHE A 47 -17.12 -9.90 -11.32
N LYS A 48 -18.28 -10.56 -11.37
CA LYS A 48 -18.60 -11.62 -10.39
C LYS A 48 -17.62 -12.79 -10.46
N ARG A 49 -17.15 -13.17 -11.65
CA ARG A 49 -16.13 -14.21 -11.83
C ARG A 49 -14.80 -13.79 -11.21
N ASP A 50 -14.35 -12.58 -11.51
CA ASP A 50 -13.09 -12.04 -11.00
C ASP A 50 -13.15 -11.88 -9.46
N ALA A 51 -14.29 -11.46 -8.92
CA ALA A 51 -14.53 -11.37 -7.48
C ALA A 51 -14.47 -12.74 -6.79
N ARG A 52 -15.02 -13.80 -7.40
CA ARG A 52 -14.90 -15.18 -6.86
C ARG A 52 -13.45 -15.61 -6.79
N ALA A 53 -12.71 -15.45 -7.90
CA ALA A 53 -11.29 -15.79 -7.95
C ALA A 53 -10.47 -15.02 -6.89
N LEU A 54 -10.81 -13.76 -6.64
CA LEU A 54 -10.18 -12.96 -5.60
C LEU A 54 -10.48 -13.47 -4.19
N VAL A 55 -11.72 -13.87 -3.91
CA VAL A 55 -12.11 -14.44 -2.60
C VAL A 55 -11.45 -15.80 -2.38
N GLU A 56 -11.40 -16.67 -3.40
CA GLU A 56 -10.68 -17.96 -3.34
C GLU A 56 -9.18 -17.74 -3.06
N TYR A 57 -8.55 -16.80 -3.76
CA TYR A 57 -7.16 -16.44 -3.50
C TYR A 57 -6.95 -15.96 -2.06
N ALA A 58 -7.88 -15.15 -1.54
CA ALA A 58 -7.81 -14.62 -0.18
C ALA A 58 -7.93 -15.72 0.88
N ASP A 59 -8.75 -16.75 0.65
CA ASP A 59 -8.93 -17.88 1.57
C ASP A 59 -7.62 -18.66 1.79
N GLU A 60 -6.82 -18.80 0.72
CA GLU A 60 -5.56 -19.55 0.75
C GLU A 60 -4.35 -18.71 1.15
N ASN A 61 -4.35 -17.41 0.82
CA ASN A 61 -3.14 -16.57 0.85
C ASN A 61 -3.19 -15.40 1.82
N ILE A 62 -4.37 -15.06 2.36
CA ILE A 62 -4.52 -13.95 3.29
C ILE A 62 -4.94 -14.50 4.65
N ASN A 63 -4.34 -13.98 5.72
CA ASN A 63 -4.66 -14.40 7.09
C ASN A 63 -5.97 -13.77 7.59
N PHE A 64 -7.07 -14.01 6.87
CA PHE A 64 -8.40 -13.63 7.31
C PHE A 64 -8.94 -14.63 8.33
N ASN A 65 -9.68 -14.12 9.32
CA ASN A 65 -10.40 -15.02 10.22
C ASN A 65 -11.65 -15.58 9.54
N VAL A 66 -12.18 -16.68 10.09
CA VAL A 66 -13.36 -17.39 9.57
C VAL A 66 -14.55 -16.45 9.37
N HIS A 67 -14.75 -15.49 10.27
CA HIS A 67 -15.86 -14.55 10.17
C HIS A 67 -15.70 -13.61 8.96
N GLN A 68 -14.50 -13.07 8.72
CA GLN A 68 -14.20 -12.24 7.55
C GLN A 68 -14.40 -13.00 6.24
N MET A 69 -13.91 -14.23 6.16
CA MET A 69 -14.12 -15.09 4.98
C MET A 69 -15.59 -15.41 4.76
N THR A 70 -16.35 -15.69 5.84
CA THR A 70 -17.79 -15.93 5.75
C THR A 70 -18.53 -14.73 5.14
N LEU A 71 -18.16 -13.51 5.54
CA LEU A 71 -18.75 -12.29 4.99
C LEU A 71 -18.41 -12.10 3.50
N LEU A 72 -17.20 -12.42 3.09
CA LEU A 72 -16.77 -12.36 1.69
C LEU A 72 -17.54 -13.36 0.81
N TYR A 73 -17.64 -14.62 1.25
CA TYR A 73 -18.42 -15.62 0.53
C TYR A 73 -19.90 -15.24 0.46
N ALA A 74 -20.48 -14.75 1.56
CA ALA A 74 -21.87 -14.28 1.57
C ALA A 74 -22.11 -13.09 0.62
N ALA A 75 -21.11 -12.24 0.40
CA ALA A 75 -21.20 -11.11 -0.51
C ALA A 75 -21.24 -11.53 -2.00
N LEU A 76 -20.68 -12.69 -2.36
CA LEU A 76 -20.69 -13.18 -3.75
C LEU A 76 -22.11 -13.48 -4.28
N ASP A 77 -23.03 -13.81 -3.36
CA ASP A 77 -24.43 -14.09 -3.66
C ASP A 77 -25.32 -12.83 -3.64
N LYS A 78 -24.77 -11.67 -3.25
CA LYS A 78 -25.48 -10.39 -3.24
C LYS A 78 -25.50 -9.74 -4.63
N ASP A 79 -26.15 -8.58 -4.70
CA ASP A 79 -26.05 -7.73 -5.87
C ASP A 79 -24.64 -7.15 -6.03
N LEU A 80 -24.40 -6.48 -7.16
CA LEU A 80 -23.08 -5.97 -7.52
C LEU A 80 -22.62 -4.84 -6.60
N GLU A 81 -23.54 -4.03 -6.09
CA GLU A 81 -23.22 -2.88 -5.26
C GLU A 81 -22.78 -3.34 -3.87
N ASP A 82 -23.52 -4.27 -3.28
CA ASP A 82 -23.18 -4.91 -2.02
C ASP A 82 -21.84 -5.66 -2.12
N LEU A 83 -21.62 -6.41 -3.19
CA LEU A 83 -20.36 -7.11 -3.44
C LEU A 83 -19.19 -6.12 -3.55
N HIS A 84 -19.34 -5.06 -4.35
CA HIS A 84 -18.33 -4.01 -4.48
C HIS A 84 -18.03 -3.36 -3.13
N ASN A 85 -19.05 -3.03 -2.35
CA ASN A 85 -18.90 -2.41 -1.02
C ASN A 85 -18.26 -3.34 0.00
N ALA A 86 -18.54 -4.65 -0.07
CA ALA A 86 -17.87 -5.64 0.77
C ALA A 86 -16.37 -5.76 0.44
N LEU A 87 -16.03 -5.82 -0.85
CA LEU A 87 -14.64 -5.87 -1.30
C LEU A 87 -13.87 -4.59 -0.97
N ALA A 88 -14.47 -3.41 -1.18
CA ALA A 88 -13.84 -2.14 -0.87
C ALA A 88 -13.53 -2.00 0.63
N ARG A 89 -14.47 -2.36 1.50
CA ARG A 89 -14.25 -2.37 2.97
C ARG A 89 -13.16 -3.34 3.38
N THR A 90 -13.16 -4.53 2.77
CA THR A 90 -12.14 -5.55 3.04
C THR A 90 -10.76 -5.05 2.64
N LEU A 91 -10.62 -4.45 1.45
CA LEU A 91 -9.37 -3.89 0.94
C LEU A 91 -8.84 -2.79 1.86
N SER A 92 -9.69 -1.84 2.27
CA SER A 92 -9.30 -0.78 3.22
C SER A 92 -8.85 -1.37 4.55
N SER A 93 -9.56 -2.36 5.08
CA SER A 93 -9.18 -3.03 6.34
C SER A 93 -7.83 -3.75 6.21
N THR A 94 -7.58 -4.47 5.12
CA THR A 94 -6.29 -5.16 4.90
C THR A 94 -5.14 -4.19 4.71
N SER A 95 -5.35 -3.09 3.98
CA SER A 95 -4.31 -2.07 3.77
C SER A 95 -3.83 -1.51 5.10
N HIS A 96 -4.76 -1.22 6.02
CA HIS A 96 -4.42 -0.72 7.35
C HIS A 96 -3.64 -1.75 8.20
N LEU A 97 -3.91 -3.04 8.05
CA LEU A 97 -3.14 -4.09 8.73
C LEU A 97 -1.71 -4.13 8.20
N LEU A 98 -1.55 -4.06 6.87
CA LEU A 98 -0.24 -4.09 6.22
C LEU A 98 0.61 -2.86 6.57
N ASP A 99 0.03 -1.67 6.74
CA ASP A 99 0.76 -0.48 7.15
C ASP A 99 1.46 -0.67 8.51
N ASN A 100 0.76 -1.28 9.46
CA ASN A 100 1.31 -1.54 10.79
C ASN A 100 2.44 -2.58 10.75
N GLU A 101 2.24 -3.67 10.01
CA GLU A 101 3.25 -4.72 9.83
C GLU A 101 4.49 -4.19 9.08
N TYR A 102 4.26 -3.34 8.08
CA TYR A 102 5.33 -2.71 7.30
C TYR A 102 6.23 -1.84 8.18
N VAL A 103 5.68 -1.08 9.12
CA VAL A 103 6.49 -0.27 10.07
C VAL A 103 7.39 -1.18 10.92
N ILE A 104 6.89 -2.32 11.39
CA ILE A 104 7.66 -3.29 12.17
C ILE A 104 8.75 -3.91 11.30
N PHE A 105 8.39 -4.36 10.11
CA PHE A 105 9.32 -4.95 9.15
C PHE A 105 10.43 -3.97 8.74
N ARG A 106 10.09 -2.71 8.48
CA ARG A 106 11.06 -1.64 8.19
C ARG A 106 12.03 -1.43 9.35
N LYS A 107 11.56 -1.39 10.59
CA LYS A 107 12.42 -1.30 11.78
C LYS A 107 13.37 -2.49 11.89
N TYR A 108 12.89 -3.70 11.60
CA TYR A 108 13.71 -4.90 11.56
C TYR A 108 14.83 -4.81 10.52
N LEU A 109 14.50 -4.44 9.27
CA LEU A 109 15.49 -4.27 8.20
C LEU A 109 16.54 -3.20 8.54
N LEU A 110 16.13 -2.07 9.13
CA LEU A 110 17.05 -1.02 9.56
C LEU A 110 18.02 -1.51 10.64
N LYS A 111 17.54 -2.27 11.62
CA LYS A 111 18.41 -2.89 12.64
C LYS A 111 19.41 -3.87 12.02
N GLN A 112 18.97 -4.70 11.07
CA GLN A 112 19.84 -5.64 10.38
C GLN A 112 20.93 -4.90 9.58
N LYS A 113 20.58 -3.85 8.85
CA LYS A 113 21.52 -2.99 8.12
C LYS A 113 22.59 -2.40 9.05
N LEU A 114 22.19 -1.86 10.20
CA LEU A 114 23.11 -1.28 11.18
C LEU A 114 24.04 -2.34 11.81
N SER A 115 23.52 -3.54 12.09
CA SER A 115 24.33 -4.66 12.59
C SER A 115 25.39 -5.11 11.59
N LEU A 116 25.10 -5.08 10.29
CA LEU A 116 26.06 -5.46 9.26
C LEU A 116 27.20 -4.43 9.16
N HIS A 117 26.88 -3.13 9.21
CA HIS A 117 27.91 -2.08 9.25
C HIS A 117 28.79 -2.17 10.51
N LYS A 118 28.22 -2.55 11.66
CA LYS A 118 29.00 -2.72 12.91
C LYS A 118 29.98 -3.89 12.86
N LYS A 119 29.64 -4.99 12.15
CA LYS A 119 30.54 -6.14 11.95
C LYS A 119 31.70 -5.84 11.00
N HIS A 120 31.53 -4.93 10.05
CA HIS A 120 32.63 -4.46 9.17
C HIS A 120 33.50 -3.37 9.80
N GLY A 121 33.09 -2.77 10.93
CA GLY A 121 33.86 -1.75 11.66
C GLY A 121 34.76 -2.28 12.79
N HIS A 122 34.88 -3.60 12.96
CA HIS A 122 35.70 -4.22 14.03
C HIS A 122 36.80 -5.16 13.52
N SER A 123 37.07 -5.15 12.21
CA SER A 123 38.17 -5.91 11.59
C SER A 123 39.33 -5.02 11.10
N SER A 124 39.50 -3.81 11.65
CA SER A 124 40.79 -3.11 11.58
C SER A 124 41.55 -3.40 12.87
N GLY A 125 42.65 -4.12 12.68
CA GLY A 125 43.39 -4.83 13.70
C GLY A 125 44.01 -3.96 14.79
N LYS A 126 44.22 -4.66 15.91
CA LYS A 126 45.21 -4.39 16.95
C LYS A 126 46.57 -4.03 16.33
N LEU A 127 47.19 -2.96 16.82
CA LEU A 127 48.61 -3.01 17.17
C LEU A 127 48.72 -2.75 18.68
N SER A 128 49.50 -3.62 19.30
CA SER A 128 49.66 -3.86 20.74
C SER A 128 50.59 -2.84 21.43
N PRO A 129 50.75 -2.91 22.77
CA PRO A 129 51.35 -1.86 23.62
C PRO A 129 52.89 -1.91 23.64
N THR A 130 53.50 -1.07 24.50
CA THR A 130 54.95 -0.84 24.81
C THR A 130 55.51 0.37 24.03
N SER A 131 55.95 1.48 24.63
CA SER A 131 57.05 1.57 25.59
C SER A 131 56.96 2.79 26.50
N GLN A 132 57.24 2.53 27.78
CA GLN A 132 57.67 3.47 28.81
C GLN A 132 58.95 4.24 28.38
N ALA A 133 59.20 5.37 29.04
CA ALA A 133 60.35 6.29 29.01
C ALA A 133 60.16 7.49 28.05
N ALA A 134 60.28 8.75 28.44
CA ALA A 134 60.75 9.43 29.64
C ALA A 134 60.13 10.86 29.59
N LYS A 135 59.97 11.67 30.64
CA LYS A 135 60.94 12.10 31.65
C LYS A 135 60.19 13.01 32.63
N ASP A 136 60.46 12.82 33.91
CA ASP A 136 60.23 13.78 34.98
C ASP A 136 60.81 15.16 34.69
N ARG A 137 60.11 16.20 35.17
CA ARG A 137 60.60 17.35 35.95
C ARG A 137 59.38 18.22 36.33
N GLN A 138 58.99 18.30 37.61
CA GLN A 138 59.37 19.36 38.56
C GLN A 138 58.92 20.76 38.07
N ASN A 139 58.28 21.66 38.82
CA ASN A 139 58.07 21.84 40.24
C ASN A 139 57.00 22.96 40.44
N GLU A 140 56.31 22.90 41.57
CA GLU A 140 55.74 23.98 42.43
C GLU A 140 55.48 25.43 41.94
N GLY A 141 54.37 25.99 42.44
CA GLY A 141 54.21 27.43 42.71
C GLY A 141 52.82 27.96 42.33
N LEU A 142 51.87 28.08 43.27
CA LEU A 142 51.60 29.27 44.10
C LEU A 142 50.70 30.32 43.44
N HIS A 143 49.57 30.62 44.12
CA HIS A 143 48.81 31.89 44.12
C HIS A 143 48.12 32.30 42.78
N ALA A 144 46.97 32.97 42.71
CA ALA A 144 46.13 33.68 43.67
C ALA A 144 44.68 33.80 43.13
N LYS A 145 43.79 34.12 44.07
CA LYS A 145 42.41 34.65 43.93
C LYS A 145 42.30 35.82 42.94
N HIS A 146 41.12 36.01 42.33
CA HIS A 146 40.36 37.28 42.17
C HIS A 146 39.08 36.98 41.36
N HIS A 147 37.88 36.97 41.95
CA HIS A 147 36.91 38.07 42.14
C HIS A 147 36.19 38.61 40.87
N HIS A 148 34.84 38.64 40.96
CA HIS A 148 33.88 39.56 40.31
C HIS A 148 33.57 39.39 38.81
N HIS A 149 32.41 39.72 38.25
CA HIS A 149 31.00 39.91 38.69
C HIS A 149 30.18 40.14 37.40
N HIS A 150 28.87 39.89 37.47
CA HIS A 150 27.76 40.54 36.73
C HIS A 150 27.49 40.34 35.22
N GLY A 151 26.18 40.24 34.95
CA GLY A 151 25.51 40.80 33.76
C GLY A 151 24.55 39.80 33.09
N ILE A 152 23.39 39.50 33.64
CA ILE A 152 22.08 40.17 33.42
C ILE A 152 21.65 40.14 31.95
N GLY A 153 20.55 39.44 31.68
CA GLY A 153 19.85 39.45 30.40
C GLY A 153 18.98 40.68 30.19
N SER A 154 18.52 40.87 28.97
CA SER A 154 17.21 41.43 28.68
C SER A 154 16.81 41.04 27.26
N ALA A 155 15.61 40.47 27.20
CA ALA A 155 14.83 40.30 26.00
C ALA A 155 14.18 41.64 25.62
N LYS A 156 14.15 41.94 24.33
CA LYS A 156 13.00 42.48 23.61
C LYS A 156 13.23 42.35 22.12
#